data_AF-F4HJQ9-F1
#
_entry.id   AF-F4HJQ9-F1
#
_cell.length_a   1.000
_cell.length_b   1.000
_cell.length_c   1.000
_cell.angle_alpha   90.00
_cell.angle_beta   90.00
_cell.angle_gamma   90.00
#
_symmetry.space_group_name_H-M   'P 1'
#
loop_
_entity.id
_entity.type
_entity.pdbx_description
1 polymer ?
#
loop_
_entity_poly.entity_id
_entity_poly.type
_entity_poly.pdbx_seq_one_letter_code
_entity_poly.pdbx_strand_id
1 'polypeptide(L)'
;MVAIKNTWYELRRKGYYYELYEHFRSEQESYTNRLARIGLGKGHILEEILKKFGVEFKGKAEIYDVVLAMRLYLAMRVLATLKRPELKYAILDAVSSLPDEEVLFWAWKVSSSRRGITAFKVLYEIQ
;
A
#
# COMPACT_ATOMS: atom_id res chain seq x y z
N MET A 1 -3.17 11.04 -9.69
CA MET A 1 -2.78 11.37 -8.31
C MET A 1 -1.44 12.06 -8.43
N VAL A 2 -1.41 13.36 -8.15
CA VAL A 2 -0.22 14.21 -8.35
C VAL A 2 0.47 14.31 -7.00
N ALA A 3 1.76 14.00 -6.91
CA ALA A 3 2.52 14.20 -5.68
C ALA A 3 2.52 15.69 -5.34
N ILE A 4 1.86 16.09 -4.25
CA ILE A 4 1.82 17.48 -3.80
C ILE A 4 3.07 17.70 -2.93
N LYS A 5 3.75 18.84 -3.12
CA LYS A 5 4.85 19.24 -2.25
C LYS A 5 4.38 19.24 -0.80
N ASN A 6 5.17 18.69 0.13
CA ASN A 6 4.82 18.52 1.56
C ASN A 6 3.78 17.42 1.87
N THR A 7 3.61 16.44 0.98
CA THR A 7 2.89 15.21 1.29
C THR A 7 3.84 14.15 1.83
N TRP A 8 3.42 13.43 2.88
CA TRP A 8 4.09 12.22 3.36
C TRP A 8 3.06 11.16 3.72
N TYR A 9 3.50 9.92 3.79
CA TYR A 9 2.66 8.78 4.10
C TYR A 9 3.05 8.16 5.43
N GLU A 10 2.09 7.58 6.14
CA GLU A 10 2.32 6.89 7.40
C GLU A 10 1.68 5.51 7.31
N LEU A 11 2.49 4.46 7.41
CA LEU A 11 1.99 3.15 7.76
C LEU A 11 2.04 3.01 9.28
N ARG A 12 0.94 2.65 9.91
CA ARG A 12 0.92 2.34 11.35
C ARG A 12 0.13 1.09 11.67
N ARG A 13 0.58 0.38 12.70
CA ARG A 13 -0.13 -0.70 13.35
C ARG A 13 -0.92 -0.14 14.53
N LYS A 14 -2.25 -0.25 14.47
CA LYS A 14 -3.18 0.18 15.52
C LYS A 14 -4.06 -0.99 15.95
N GLY A 15 -3.75 -1.58 17.10
CA GLY A 15 -4.44 -2.78 17.58
C GLY A 15 -4.33 -3.94 16.59
N TYR A 16 -5.47 -4.43 16.10
CA TYR A 16 -5.57 -5.54 15.15
C TYR A 16 -5.48 -5.13 13.67
N TYR A 17 -5.03 -3.91 13.37
CA TYR A 17 -5.05 -3.37 12.01
C TYR A 17 -3.75 -2.68 11.64
N TYR A 18 -3.44 -2.75 10.35
CA TYR A 18 -2.50 -1.86 9.68
C TYR A 18 -3.30 -0.83 8.91
N GLU A 19 -2.94 0.43 9.05
CA GLU A 19 -3.58 1.55 8.38
C GLU A 19 -2.50 2.37 7.66
N LEU A 20 -2.79 2.72 6.40
CA LEU A 20 -1.96 3.63 5.60
C LEU A 20 -2.66 4.97 5.50
N TYR A 21 -1.95 6.03 5.85
CA TYR A 21 -2.40 7.40 5.81
C TYR A 21 -1.59 8.22 4.81
N GLU A 22 -2.27 9.18 4.20
CA GLU A 22 -1.65 10.31 3.52
C GLU A 22 -1.82 11.54 4.42
N HIS A 23 -0.73 12.28 4.57
CA HIS A 23 -0.69 13.54 5.28
C HIS A 23 -0.19 14.63 4.33
N PHE A 24 -0.75 15.82 4.49
CA PHE A 24 -0.31 17.01 3.79
C PHE A 24 -0.30 18.18 4.76
N ARG A 25 0.69 19.05 4.62
CA ARG A 25 0.78 20.27 5.42
C ARG A 25 1.38 21.42 4.61
N SER A 26 0.69 22.55 4.60
CA SER A 26 1.18 23.85 4.18
C SER A 26 1.04 24.86 5.33
N GLU A 27 1.37 26.13 5.08
CA GLU A 27 1.14 27.21 6.06
C GLU A 27 -0.35 27.47 6.30
N GLN A 28 -1.20 27.20 5.30
CA GLN A 28 -2.61 27.55 5.30
C GLN A 28 -3.52 26.35 5.59
N GLU A 29 -3.08 25.15 5.20
CA GLU A 29 -3.93 23.97 5.19
C GLU A 29 -3.17 22.73 5.68
N SER A 30 -3.92 21.80 6.27
CA SER A 30 -3.41 20.45 6.54
C SER A 30 -4.53 19.44 6.44
N TYR A 31 -4.20 18.24 6.01
CA TYR A 31 -5.13 17.13 6.06
C TYR A 31 -4.44 15.82 6.43
N THR A 32 -5.26 14.88 6.89
CA THR A 32 -4.87 13.49 7.10
C THR A 32 -5.99 12.61 6.57
N ASN A 33 -5.68 11.78 5.60
CA ASN A 33 -6.64 10.91 4.95
C ASN A 33 -6.20 9.44 5.07
N ARG A 34 -7.10 8.54 5.48
CA ARG A 34 -6.79 7.12 5.52
C ARG A 34 -6.99 6.52 4.14
N LEU A 35 -5.91 6.06 3.53
CA LEU A 35 -5.95 5.45 2.20
C LEU A 35 -6.42 3.99 2.23
N ALA A 36 -5.89 3.20 3.17
CA ALA A 36 -6.17 1.77 3.24
C ALA A 36 -6.11 1.23 4.68
N ARG A 37 -6.77 0.08 4.88
CA ARG A 37 -6.77 -0.66 6.15
C ARG A 37 -6.83 -2.15 5.89
N ILE A 38 -5.99 -2.93 6.58
CA ILE A 38 -6.04 -4.40 6.58
C ILE A 38 -5.92 -4.95 8.00
N GLY A 39 -6.45 -6.15 8.23
CA GLY A 39 -6.32 -6.85 9.52
C GLY A 39 -4.93 -7.45 9.74
N LEU A 40 -4.57 -7.64 11.01
CA LEU A 40 -3.25 -8.10 11.47
C LEU A 40 -2.77 -9.38 10.77
N GLY A 41 -3.67 -10.33 10.51
CA GLY A 41 -3.33 -11.60 9.86
C GLY A 41 -2.76 -11.47 8.43
N LYS A 42 -2.83 -10.28 7.83
CA LYS A 42 -2.27 -9.96 6.50
C LYS A 42 -1.12 -8.95 6.58
N GLY A 43 -0.81 -8.45 7.77
CA GLY A 43 0.13 -7.35 7.99
C GLY A 43 1.59 -7.69 7.81
N HIS A 44 2.00 -8.93 8.10
CA HIS A 44 3.40 -9.38 7.94
C HIS A 44 3.92 -9.17 6.50
N ILE A 45 3.06 -9.31 5.49
CA ILE A 45 3.42 -9.02 4.10
C ILE A 45 3.83 -7.56 3.90
N LEU A 46 3.16 -6.61 4.57
CA LEU A 46 3.55 -5.20 4.49
C LEU A 46 4.91 -4.96 5.15
N GLU A 47 5.19 -5.64 6.25
CA GLU A 47 6.48 -5.56 6.94
C GLU A 47 7.60 -6.16 6.07
N GLU A 48 7.33 -7.25 5.35
CA GLU A 48 8.26 -7.84 4.38
C GLU A 48 8.52 -6.93 3.19
N ILE A 49 7.49 -6.27 2.65
CA ILE A 49 7.66 -5.23 1.62
C ILE A 49 8.56 -4.12 2.17
N LEU A 50 8.24 -3.53 3.32
CA LEU A 50 9.05 -2.46 3.92
C LEU A 50 10.50 -2.89 4.11
N LYS A 51 10.74 -4.09 4.63
CA LYS A 51 12.07 -4.66 4.82
C LYS A 51 12.83 -4.78 3.49
N LYS A 52 12.18 -5.23 2.42
CA LYS A 52 12.79 -5.35 1.09
C LYS A 52 13.22 -3.99 0.52
N PHE A 53 12.52 -2.92 0.88
CA PHE A 53 12.87 -1.54 0.51
C PHE A 53 13.69 -0.81 1.59
N GLY A 54 14.24 -1.53 2.57
CA GLY A 54 15.13 -0.96 3.59
C GLY A 54 14.45 -0.04 4.60
N VAL A 55 13.13 -0.11 4.75
CA VAL A 55 12.38 0.70 5.71
C VAL A 55 12.15 -0.10 7.00
N GLU A 56 12.64 0.44 8.12
CA GLU A 56 12.41 -0.14 9.43
C GLU A 56 10.97 0.12 9.90
N PHE A 57 10.29 -0.92 10.38
CA PHE A 57 8.93 -0.82 10.93
C PHE A 57 8.90 -1.30 12.38
N LYS A 58 8.65 -0.37 13.31
CA LYS A 58 8.47 -0.63 14.75
C LYS A 58 7.05 -0.26 15.21
N GLY A 59 6.05 -0.63 14.41
CA GLY A 59 4.64 -0.29 14.64
C GLY A 59 4.20 1.02 13.97
N LYS A 60 5.13 1.85 13.52
CA LYS A 60 4.88 3.00 12.64
C LYS A 60 6.10 3.18 11.71
N ALA A 61 5.84 3.61 10.47
CA ALA A 61 6.86 4.07 9.53
C ALA A 61 6.32 5.29 8.76
N GLU A 62 7.13 6.34 8.70
CA GLU A 62 6.88 7.51 7.85
C GLU A 62 7.59 7.29 6.51
N ILE A 63 6.87 7.54 5.42
CA ILE A 63 7.27 7.20 4.06
C ILE A 63 7.13 8.46 3.22
N TYR A 64 8.26 9.00 2.78
CA TYR A 64 8.32 10.19 1.92
C TYR A 64 8.40 9.82 0.44
N ASP A 65 8.76 8.57 0.14
CA ASP A 65 8.74 8.02 -1.21
C ASP A 65 7.29 7.67 -1.62
N VAL A 66 6.76 8.46 -2.56
CA VAL A 66 5.40 8.27 -3.09
C VAL A 66 5.23 6.90 -3.75
N VAL A 67 6.25 6.38 -4.43
CA VAL A 67 6.16 5.09 -5.12
C VAL A 67 6.08 3.97 -4.09
N LEU A 68 6.93 4.00 -3.06
CA LEU A 68 6.86 3.03 -1.97
C LEU A 68 5.50 3.09 -1.26
N ALA A 69 4.98 4.29 -0.99
CA ALA A 69 3.66 4.44 -0.40
C ALA A 69 2.55 3.85 -1.29
N MET A 70 2.63 4.04 -2.61
CA MET A 70 1.67 3.47 -3.56
C MET A 70 1.80 1.96 -3.71
N ARG A 71 3.02 1.43 -3.58
CA ARG A 71 3.29 0.00 -3.54
C ARG A 71 2.60 -0.66 -2.33
N LEU A 72 2.71 -0.03 -1.16
CA LEU A 72 2.01 -0.48 0.05
C LEU A 72 0.49 -0.33 -0.08
N TYR A 73 0.02 0.79 -0.63
CA TYR A 73 -1.41 1.00 -0.89
C TYR A 73 -1.98 -0.10 -1.77
N LEU A 74 -1.33 -0.38 -2.91
CA LEU A 74 -1.71 -1.44 -3.83
C LEU A 74 -1.74 -2.80 -3.13
N ALA A 75 -0.66 -3.16 -2.43
CA ALA A 75 -0.58 -4.40 -1.67
C ALA A 75 -1.74 -4.53 -0.66
N MET A 76 -2.00 -3.49 0.13
CA MET A 76 -3.10 -3.47 1.10
C MET A 76 -4.46 -3.65 0.44
N ARG A 77 -4.70 -2.95 -0.68
CA ARG A 77 -5.97 -3.03 -1.42
C ARG A 77 -6.22 -4.43 -1.98
N VAL A 78 -5.19 -5.09 -2.51
CA VAL A 78 -5.31 -6.46 -3.03
C VAL A 78 -5.43 -7.46 -1.88
N LEU A 79 -4.56 -7.38 -0.87
CA LEU A 79 -4.58 -8.23 0.33
C LEU A 79 -5.94 -8.20 1.01
N ALA A 80 -6.57 -7.02 1.12
CA ALA A 80 -7.90 -6.89 1.72
C ALA A 80 -8.94 -7.82 1.06
N THR A 81 -8.81 -8.10 -0.24
CA THR A 81 -9.75 -8.94 -1.00
C THR A 81 -9.43 -10.44 -0.98
N LEU A 82 -8.22 -10.83 -0.57
CA LEU A 82 -7.84 -12.23 -0.52
C LEU A 82 -8.52 -12.96 0.64
N LYS A 83 -9.08 -14.13 0.35
CA LYS A 83 -9.63 -15.04 1.36
C LYS A 83 -8.62 -16.09 1.81
N ARG A 84 -7.72 -16.49 0.90
CA ARG A 84 -6.73 -17.55 1.08
C ARG A 84 -5.38 -17.00 1.61
N PRO A 85 -4.88 -17.48 2.75
CA PRO A 85 -3.59 -17.06 3.30
C PRO A 85 -2.37 -17.34 2.42
N GLU A 86 -2.41 -18.42 1.65
CA GLU A 86 -1.29 -18.93 0.84
C GLU A 86 -0.91 -18.00 -0.33
N LEU A 87 -1.87 -17.22 -0.85
CA LEU A 87 -1.65 -16.30 -1.97
C LEU A 87 -1.01 -14.97 -1.55
N LYS A 88 -0.75 -14.79 -0.25
CA LYS A 88 -0.17 -13.57 0.30
C LYS A 88 1.25 -13.30 -0.23
N TYR A 89 2.05 -14.35 -0.42
CA TYR A 89 3.40 -14.22 -0.96
C TYR A 89 3.42 -13.87 -2.45
N ALA A 90 2.43 -14.34 -3.23
CA ALA A 90 2.27 -13.90 -4.61
C ALA A 90 2.06 -12.38 -4.72
N ILE A 91 1.35 -11.77 -3.75
CA ILE A 91 1.26 -10.30 -3.68
C ILE A 91 2.62 -9.68 -3.38
N LEU A 92 3.35 -10.19 -2.40
CA LEU A 92 4.68 -9.68 -2.06
C LEU A 92 5.58 -9.66 -3.30
N ASP A 93 5.65 -10.77 -4.02
CA ASP A 93 6.50 -10.92 -5.19
C ASP A 93 6.05 -10.01 -6.33
N ALA A 94 4.74 -10.01 -6.63
CA ALA A 94 4.18 -9.14 -7.65
C ALA A 94 4.48 -7.67 -7.32
N VAL A 95 3.99 -7.15 -6.19
CA VAL A 95 4.13 -5.71 -5.88
C VAL A 95 5.57 -5.28 -5.68
N SER A 96 6.48 -6.17 -5.26
CA SER A 96 7.89 -5.81 -5.05
C SER A 96 8.72 -5.88 -6.34
N SER A 97 8.26 -6.56 -7.37
CA SER A 97 8.96 -6.66 -8.66
C SER A 97 8.48 -5.64 -9.69
N LEU A 98 7.31 -5.03 -9.47
CA LEU A 98 6.76 -4.02 -10.39
C LEU A 98 7.72 -2.83 -10.57
N PRO A 99 7.89 -2.37 -11.83
CA PRO A 99 8.43 -1.04 -12.12
C PRO A 99 7.59 0.04 -11.46
N ASP A 100 8.22 1.17 -11.14
CA ASP A 100 7.59 2.27 -10.41
C ASP A 100 6.38 2.85 -11.16
N GLU A 101 6.45 2.92 -12.49
CA GLU A 101 5.35 3.36 -13.35
C GLU A 101 4.14 2.43 -13.26
N GLU A 102 4.37 1.12 -13.20
CA GLU A 102 3.29 0.13 -13.06
C GLU A 102 2.66 0.19 -11.66
N VAL A 103 3.46 0.42 -10.61
CA VAL A 103 2.95 0.65 -9.26
C VAL A 103 1.99 1.84 -9.25
N LEU A 104 2.38 2.96 -9.85
CA LEU A 104 1.56 4.17 -9.91
C LEU A 104 0.28 3.96 -10.74
N PHE A 105 0.41 3.31 -11.90
CA PHE A 105 -0.73 2.94 -12.74
C PHE A 105 -1.74 2.08 -11.97
N TRP A 106 -1.27 1.02 -11.31
CA TRP A 106 -2.15 0.11 -10.60
C TRP A 106 -2.73 0.73 -9.33
N ALA A 107 -1.97 1.53 -8.58
CA ALA A 107 -2.48 2.29 -7.45
C ALA A 107 -3.65 3.20 -7.86
N TRP A 108 -3.51 3.91 -8.99
CA TRP A 108 -4.61 4.69 -9.56
C TRP A 108 -5.78 3.81 -10.02
N LYS A 109 -5.51 2.69 -10.69
CA LYS A 109 -6.55 1.81 -11.22
C LYS A 109 -7.39 1.17 -10.12
N VAL A 110 -6.76 0.68 -9.06
CA VAL A 110 -7.44 0.05 -7.92
C VAL A 110 -8.14 1.07 -7.02
N SER A 111 -7.65 2.32 -6.97
CA SER A 111 -8.37 3.40 -6.27
C SER A 111 -9.65 3.78 -7.01
N SER A 112 -9.62 3.82 -8.34
CA SER A 112 -10.75 4.25 -9.18
C SER A 112 -11.81 3.17 -9.42
N SER A 113 -11.48 1.88 -9.30
CA SER A 113 -12.43 0.81 -9.61
C SER A 113 -12.15 -0.50 -8.88
N ARG A 114 -13.23 -1.15 -8.38
CA ARG A 114 -13.16 -2.53 -7.86
C ARG A 114 -12.72 -3.54 -8.92
N ARG A 115 -13.07 -3.31 -10.19
CA ARG A 115 -12.60 -4.15 -11.32
C ARG A 115 -11.08 -4.04 -11.52
N GLY A 116 -10.47 -2.93 -11.10
CA GLY A 116 -9.01 -2.77 -11.11
C GLY A 116 -8.31 -3.82 -10.24
N ILE A 117 -8.87 -4.13 -9.06
CA ILE A 117 -8.31 -5.17 -8.19
C ILE A 117 -8.44 -6.55 -8.84
N THR A 118 -9.59 -6.84 -9.47
CA THR A 118 -9.76 -8.10 -10.21
C THR A 118 -8.79 -8.22 -11.37
N ALA A 119 -8.64 -7.16 -12.18
CA ALA A 119 -7.71 -7.13 -13.30
C ALA A 119 -6.26 -7.35 -12.85
N PHE A 120 -5.84 -6.67 -11.78
CA PHE A 120 -4.51 -6.85 -11.18
C PHE A 120 -4.27 -8.32 -10.82
N LYS A 121 -5.21 -8.91 -10.05
CA LYS A 121 -5.10 -10.30 -9.62
C LYS A 121 -5.03 -11.29 -10.77
N VAL A 122 -5.79 -11.06 -11.85
CA VAL A 122 -5.75 -11.93 -13.03
C VAL A 122 -4.39 -11.80 -13.74
N LEU A 123 -3.91 -10.58 -13.93
CA LEU A 123 -2.67 -10.33 -14.66
C LEU A 123 -1.44 -10.92 -13.95
N TYR A 124 -1.39 -10.84 -12.63
CA TYR A 124 -0.28 -11.35 -11.81
C TYR A 124 -0.58 -12.71 -11.16
N GLU A 125 -1.57 -13.45 -11.67
CA GLU A 125 -1.89 -14.82 -11.26
C GLU A 125 -2.17 -15.00 -9.75
N ILE A 126 -2.76 -13.98 -9.12
CA ILE A 126 -3.12 -13.94 -7.70
C ILE A 126 -4.59 -14.38 -7.52
N GLN A 127 -4.89 -15.68 -7.59
CA GLN A 127 -6.26 -16.23 -7.56
C GLN A 127 -6.60 -17.09 -6.34
#